data_AF-A0AA88QZX2-F1
#
_entry.id   AF-A0AA88QZX2-F1
#
_cell.length_a   1.000
_cell.length_b   1.000
_cell.length_c   1.000
_cell.angle_alpha   90.00
_cell.angle_beta   90.00
_cell.angle_gamma   90.00
#
_symmetry.space_group_name_H-M   'P 1'
#
loop_
_entity.id
_entity.type
_entity.pdbx_description
1 polymer ?
#
loop_
_entity_poly.entity_id
_entity_poly.type
_entity_poly.pdbx_seq_one_letter_code
_entity_poly.pdbx_strand_id
1 'polypeptide(L)'
;MERFSRCLELSKAVLSADIPGMGLLPTKTNRERWALEKELRTLILNVVKERNEVGYKNDLLRTLLKGAKNGNLTQDLSERFIVHNYKNIYQAASQTGITASWCLMLLATNQEWQDCLRAEALQVCKGQMPNVDMILKMKQVTR
;
A
#
# COMPACT_ATOMS: atom_id res chain seq x y z
N MET A 1 -31.33 -8.16 0.71
CA MET A 1 -31.70 -7.05 -0.19
C MET A 1 -30.83 -5.81 0.06
N GLU A 2 -30.73 -5.29 1.29
CA GLU A 2 -30.00 -4.04 1.59
C GLU A 2 -28.48 -4.07 1.29
N ARG A 3 -27.81 -5.22 1.54
CA ARG A 3 -26.39 -5.42 1.23
C ARG A 3 -26.08 -5.40 -0.28
N PHE A 4 -27.00 -5.90 -1.11
CA PHE A 4 -26.87 -5.87 -2.57
C PHE A 4 -27.05 -4.46 -3.13
N SER A 5 -27.97 -3.67 -2.54
CA SER A 5 -28.18 -2.26 -2.93
C SER A 5 -26.92 -1.41 -2.68
N ARG A 6 -26.25 -1.61 -1.53
CA ARG A 6 -24.98 -0.91 -1.25
C ARG A 6 -23.85 -1.32 -2.18
N CYS A 7 -23.74 -2.59 -2.56
CA CYS A 7 -22.75 -3.02 -3.58
C CYS A 7 -23.02 -2.38 -4.95
N LEU A 8 -24.29 -2.20 -5.33
CA LEU A 8 -24.66 -1.55 -6.59
C LEU A 8 -24.37 -0.03 -6.57
N GLU A 9 -24.65 0.65 -5.46
CA GLU A 9 -24.29 2.05 -5.25
C GLU A 9 -22.76 2.25 -5.30
N LEU A 10 -22.01 1.35 -4.64
CA LEU A 10 -20.55 1.35 -4.67
C LEU A 10 -20.01 1.10 -6.08
N SER A 11 -20.60 0.18 -6.85
CA SER A 11 -20.15 -0.06 -8.23
C SER A 11 -20.39 1.15 -9.13
N LYS A 12 -21.52 1.86 -8.98
CA LYS A 12 -21.80 3.12 -9.70
C LYS A 12 -20.79 4.22 -9.35
N ALA A 13 -20.42 4.36 -8.08
CA ALA A 13 -19.40 5.30 -7.65
C ALA A 13 -18.01 4.97 -8.22
N VAL A 14 -17.65 3.68 -8.25
CA VAL A 14 -16.41 3.20 -8.88
C VAL A 14 -16.42 3.47 -10.39
N LEU A 15 -17.51 3.14 -11.08
CA LEU A 15 -17.68 3.39 -12.51
C LEU A 15 -17.54 4.89 -12.86
N SER A 16 -18.06 5.77 -12.01
CA SER A 16 -17.93 7.22 -12.23
C SER A 16 -16.49 7.73 -12.09
N ALA A 17 -15.65 7.05 -11.30
CA ALA A 17 -14.23 7.37 -11.18
C ALA A 17 -13.41 6.87 -12.38
N ASP A 18 -13.90 5.86 -13.09
CA ASP A 18 -13.25 5.23 -14.25
C ASP A 18 -13.58 5.90 -15.60
N ILE A 19 -14.51 6.88 -15.64
CA ILE A 19 -14.78 7.66 -16.85
C ILE A 19 -13.60 8.61 -17.12
N PRO A 20 -12.91 8.49 -18.28
CA PRO A 20 -11.82 9.38 -18.63
C PRO A 20 -12.23 10.85 -18.56
N GLY A 21 -11.42 11.68 -17.89
CA GLY A 21 -11.67 13.12 -17.74
C GLY A 21 -12.58 13.52 -16.57
N MET A 22 -13.33 12.59 -15.95
CA MET A 22 -14.19 12.91 -14.81
C MET A 22 -13.39 13.43 -13.61
N GLY A 23 -12.16 12.94 -13.43
CA GLY A 23 -11.23 13.39 -12.38
C GLY A 23 -10.70 14.82 -12.55
N LEU A 24 -10.89 15.46 -13.71
CA LEU A 24 -10.48 16.85 -13.99
C LEU A 24 -11.58 17.86 -13.69
N LEU A 25 -12.83 17.41 -13.57
CA LEU A 25 -13.96 18.30 -13.32
C LEU A 25 -13.90 18.85 -11.89
N PRO A 26 -14.28 20.12 -11.65
CA PRO A 26 -14.18 20.76 -10.33
C PRO A 26 -15.32 20.36 -9.39
N THR A 27 -15.64 19.07 -9.30
CA THR A 27 -16.63 18.50 -8.37
C THR A 27 -16.11 18.56 -6.93
N LYS A 28 -17.01 18.46 -5.93
CA LYS A 28 -16.62 18.43 -4.51
C LYS A 28 -15.61 17.31 -4.23
N THR A 29 -15.89 16.09 -4.70
CA THR A 29 -15.02 14.92 -4.54
C THR A 29 -13.65 15.11 -5.16
N ASN A 30 -13.56 15.70 -6.36
CA ASN A 30 -12.27 15.93 -7.01
C ASN A 30 -11.47 17.03 -6.31
N ARG A 31 -12.13 18.08 -5.81
CA ARG A 31 -11.47 19.13 -5.01
C ARG A 31 -10.88 18.57 -3.73
N GLU A 32 -11.62 17.72 -3.03
CA GLU A 32 -11.13 17.00 -1.84
C GLU A 32 -9.94 16.09 -2.20
N ARG A 33 -10.04 15.34 -3.31
CA ARG A 33 -8.93 14.53 -3.82
C ARG A 33 -7.69 15.38 -4.11
N TRP A 34 -7.82 16.51 -4.80
CA TRP A 34 -6.68 17.40 -5.09
C TRP A 34 -6.07 18.02 -3.84
N ALA A 35 -6.90 18.37 -2.85
CA ALA A 35 -6.42 18.88 -1.56
C ALA A 35 -5.59 17.82 -0.82
N LEU A 36 -6.09 16.58 -0.76
CA LEU A 36 -5.37 15.45 -0.18
C LEU A 36 -4.08 15.13 -0.94
N GLU A 37 -4.09 15.18 -2.28
CA GLU A 37 -2.87 14.98 -3.08
C GLU A 37 -1.82 16.07 -2.81
N LYS A 38 -2.24 17.33 -2.63
CA LYS A 38 -1.36 18.43 -2.27
C LYS A 38 -0.78 18.28 -0.86
N GLU A 39 -1.59 17.83 0.09
CA GLU A 39 -1.16 17.54 1.46
C GLU A 39 -0.15 16.40 1.49
N LEU A 40 -0.47 15.29 0.81
CA LEU A 40 0.42 14.13 0.67
C LEU A 40 1.77 14.54 0.06
N ARG A 41 1.76 15.36 -1.00
CA ARG A 41 2.99 15.91 -1.59
C ARG A 41 3.82 16.65 -0.55
N THR A 42 3.18 17.53 0.23
CA THR A 42 3.85 18.31 1.27
C THR A 42 4.45 17.41 2.34
N LEU A 43 3.70 16.41 2.83
CA LEU A 43 4.16 15.47 3.84
C LEU A 43 5.37 14.65 3.36
N ILE A 44 5.33 14.11 2.14
CA ILE A 44 6.47 13.36 1.57
C ILE A 44 7.72 14.24 1.51
N LEU A 45 7.58 15.47 1.01
CA LEU A 45 8.72 16.38 0.89
C LEU A 45 9.28 16.83 2.25
N ASN A 46 8.44 16.99 3.26
CA ASN A 46 8.89 17.30 4.62
C ASN A 46 9.69 16.14 5.22
N VAL A 47 9.17 14.91 5.12
CA VAL A 47 9.88 13.69 5.57
C VAL A 47 11.22 13.55 4.85
N VAL A 48 11.27 13.88 3.56
CA VAL A 48 12.50 13.87 2.76
C VAL A 48 13.51 14.90 3.26
N LYS A 49 13.07 16.13 3.56
CA LYS A 49 13.93 17.20 4.09
C LYS A 49 14.50 16.82 5.45
N GLU A 50 13.65 16.42 6.39
CA GLU A 50 14.06 15.99 7.74
C GLU A 50 15.10 14.86 7.68
N ARG A 51 14.89 13.86 6.82
CA ARG A 51 15.81 12.72 6.70
C ARG A 51 17.14 13.09 6.04
N ASN A 52 17.15 14.08 5.16
CA ASN A 52 18.38 14.57 4.53
C ASN A 52 19.27 15.32 5.54
N GLU A 53 18.68 15.95 6.56
CA GLU A 53 19.41 16.66 7.62
C GLU A 53 20.00 15.71 8.67
N VAL A 54 19.27 14.64 9.03
CA VAL A 54 19.66 13.74 10.14
C VAL A 54 20.54 12.57 9.66
N GLY A 55 20.77 12.42 8.34
CA GLY A 55 21.69 11.40 7.81
C GLY A 55 21.25 9.95 8.03
N TYR A 56 19.93 9.69 8.02
CA TYR A 56 19.33 8.39 8.36
C TYR A 56 19.69 7.22 7.41
N LYS A 57 19.47 6.00 7.90
CA LYS A 57 19.72 4.65 7.34
C LYS A 57 19.38 4.51 5.84
N ASN A 58 20.01 3.56 5.13
CA ASN A 58 19.70 3.21 3.72
C ASN A 58 18.28 2.64 3.59
N ASP A 59 17.28 3.53 3.57
CA ASP A 59 15.89 3.21 3.32
C ASP A 59 15.50 3.56 1.86
N LEU A 60 14.27 3.21 1.50
CA LEU A 60 13.71 3.45 0.18
C LEU A 60 13.77 4.93 -0.24
N LEU A 61 13.48 5.86 0.69
CA LEU A 61 13.51 7.29 0.42
C LEU A 61 14.92 7.77 0.11
N ARG A 62 15.93 7.27 0.82
CA ARG A 62 17.34 7.55 0.52
C ARG A 62 17.76 7.02 -0.85
N THR A 63 17.26 5.86 -1.27
CA THR A 63 17.49 5.33 -2.61
C THR A 63 16.86 6.22 -3.69
N LEU A 64 15.61 6.68 -3.48
CA LEU A 64 14.96 7.63 -4.38
C LEU A 64 15.70 8.96 -4.47
N LEU A 65 16.18 9.48 -3.34
CA LEU A 65 17.01 10.69 -3.27
C LEU A 65 18.33 10.54 -4.02
N LYS A 66 19.03 9.41 -3.85
CA LYS A 66 20.25 9.11 -4.60
C LYS A 66 19.98 9.04 -6.10
N GLY A 67 18.91 8.37 -6.52
CA GLY A 67 18.50 8.30 -7.92
C GLY A 67 18.25 9.68 -8.52
N ALA A 68 17.53 10.55 -7.79
CA ALA A 68 17.26 11.91 -8.22
C ALA A 68 18.55 12.77 -8.34
N LYS A 69 19.48 12.66 -7.37
CA LYS A 69 20.78 13.35 -7.41
C LYS A 69 21.67 12.86 -8.56
N ASN A 70 21.76 11.55 -8.76
CA ASN A 70 22.58 10.95 -9.82
C ASN A 70 22.09 11.28 -11.23
N GLY A 71 20.79 11.57 -11.38
CA GLY A 71 20.18 11.97 -12.66
C GLY A 71 20.41 13.43 -13.06
N ASN A 72 21.15 14.22 -12.28
CA ASN A 72 21.32 15.67 -12.49
C ASN A 72 19.98 16.41 -12.71
N LEU A 73 18.92 15.96 -12.03
CA LEU A 73 17.60 16.56 -12.18
C LEU A 73 17.56 17.95 -11.54
N THR A 74 16.79 18.86 -12.14
CA THR A 74 16.41 20.11 -11.47
C THR A 74 15.63 19.80 -10.20
N GLN A 75 15.59 20.75 -9.25
CA GLN A 75 14.89 20.55 -7.98
C GLN A 75 13.42 20.14 -8.17
N ASP A 76 12.68 20.80 -9.08
CA ASP A 76 11.28 20.45 -9.37
C ASP A 76 11.15 19.02 -9.92
N LEU A 77 12.01 18.62 -10.85
CA LEU A 77 12.00 17.26 -11.41
C LEU A 77 12.37 16.21 -10.36
N SER A 78 13.30 16.51 -9.47
CA SER A 78 13.66 15.65 -8.34
C SER A 78 12.50 15.47 -7.37
N GLU A 79 11.81 16.55 -6.98
CA GLU A 79 10.64 16.48 -6.10
C GLU A 79 9.50 15.65 -6.74
N ARG A 80 9.21 15.89 -8.03
CA ARG A 80 8.20 15.10 -8.76
C ARG A 80 8.57 13.62 -8.83
N PHE A 81 9.83 13.31 -9.14
CA PHE A 81 10.32 11.94 -9.19
C PHE A 81 10.13 11.22 -7.85
N ILE A 82 10.51 11.86 -6.74
CA ILE A 82 10.39 11.26 -5.41
C ILE A 82 8.93 11.02 -5.05
N VAL A 83 8.07 12.02 -5.21
CA VAL A 83 6.64 11.92 -4.89
C VAL A 83 5.95 10.84 -5.73
N HIS A 84 6.24 10.79 -7.03
CA HIS A 84 5.66 9.80 -7.93
C HIS A 84 6.05 8.37 -7.54
N ASN A 85 7.34 8.11 -7.34
CA ASN A 85 7.82 6.77 -6.97
C ASN A 85 7.31 6.35 -5.58
N TYR A 86 7.29 7.26 -4.61
CA TYR A 86 6.75 6.97 -3.29
C TYR A 86 5.26 6.58 -3.35
N LYS A 87 4.45 7.35 -4.10
CA LYS A 87 3.02 7.06 -4.28
C LYS A 87 2.80 5.67 -4.90
N ASN A 88 3.55 5.33 -5.96
CA ASN A 88 3.42 4.04 -6.62
C ASN A 88 3.73 2.87 -5.67
N ILE A 89 4.78 3.00 -4.86
CA ILE A 89 5.17 1.95 -3.90
C ILE A 89 4.13 1.81 -2.79
N TYR A 90 3.62 2.92 -2.25
CA TYR A 90 2.55 2.87 -1.26
C TYR A 90 1.28 2.22 -1.81
N GLN A 91 0.91 2.54 -3.06
CA GLN A 91 -0.24 1.95 -3.72
C GLN A 91 -0.06 0.43 -3.93
N ALA A 92 1.12 0.00 -4.33
CA ALA A 92 1.45 -1.43 -4.43
C ALA A 92 1.33 -2.12 -3.06
N ALA A 93 1.86 -1.52 -2.00
CA ALA A 93 1.75 -2.04 -0.63
C ALA A 93 0.29 -2.09 -0.13
N SER A 94 -0.53 -1.11 -0.49
CA SER A 94 -1.95 -1.07 -0.12
C SER A 94 -2.73 -2.24 -0.71
N GLN A 95 -2.43 -2.67 -1.93
CA GLN A 95 -3.07 -3.84 -2.54
C GLN A 95 -2.76 -5.11 -1.72
N THR A 96 -1.51 -5.27 -1.28
CA THR A 96 -1.11 -6.36 -0.38
C THR A 96 -1.88 -6.33 0.95
N GLY A 97 -2.09 -5.14 1.54
CA GLY A 97 -2.88 -4.97 2.76
C GLY A 97 -4.34 -5.37 2.62
N ILE A 98 -4.96 -5.06 1.47
CA ILE A 98 -6.33 -5.50 1.15
C ILE A 98 -6.39 -7.03 1.07
N THR A 99 -5.46 -7.66 0.33
CA THR A 99 -5.38 -9.12 0.24
C THR A 99 -5.23 -9.77 1.61
N ALA A 100 -4.32 -9.25 2.44
CA ALA A 100 -4.13 -9.75 3.81
C ALA A 100 -5.41 -9.63 4.65
N SER A 101 -6.16 -8.53 4.51
CA SER A 101 -7.44 -8.34 5.20
C SER A 101 -8.48 -9.38 4.77
N TRP A 102 -8.58 -9.67 3.47
CA TRP A 102 -9.45 -10.74 2.96
C TRP A 102 -9.01 -12.12 3.46
N CYS A 103 -7.72 -12.42 3.46
CA CYS A 103 -7.19 -13.67 4.00
C CYS A 103 -7.56 -13.83 5.48
N LEU A 104 -7.37 -12.79 6.31
CA LEU A 104 -7.74 -12.82 7.72
C LEU A 104 -9.24 -13.02 7.92
N MET A 105 -10.08 -12.36 7.11
CA MET A 105 -11.52 -12.54 7.18
C MET A 105 -11.93 -13.97 6.82
N LEU A 106 -11.39 -14.54 5.74
CA LEU A 106 -11.67 -15.93 5.35
C LEU A 106 -11.21 -16.94 6.40
N LEU A 107 -10.06 -16.71 7.03
CA LEU A 107 -9.58 -17.54 8.13
C LEU A 107 -10.51 -17.46 9.35
N ALA A 108 -10.96 -16.25 9.69
CA ALA A 108 -11.87 -16.05 10.83
C ALA A 108 -13.24 -16.70 10.62
N THR A 109 -13.70 -16.86 9.37
CA THR A 109 -14.96 -17.56 9.07
C THR A 109 -14.80 -19.08 8.95
N ASN A 110 -13.58 -19.60 8.89
CA ASN A 110 -13.28 -21.03 8.70
C ASN A 110 -12.39 -21.52 9.84
N GLN A 111 -12.97 -21.66 11.03
CA GLN A 111 -12.22 -21.90 12.27
C GLN A 111 -11.39 -23.19 12.24
N GLU A 112 -11.93 -24.28 11.68
CA GLU A 112 -11.20 -25.55 11.55
C GLU A 112 -9.92 -25.40 10.71
N TRP A 113 -10.01 -24.68 9.60
CA TRP A 113 -8.85 -24.41 8.75
C TRP A 113 -7.85 -23.49 9.45
N GLN A 114 -8.34 -22.47 10.15
CA GLN A 114 -7.51 -21.58 10.96
C GLN A 114 -6.74 -22.33 12.06
N ASP A 115 -7.39 -23.29 12.71
CA ASP A 115 -6.77 -24.09 13.77
C ASP A 115 -5.73 -25.07 13.21
N CYS A 116 -5.99 -25.69 12.06
CA CYS A 116 -5.00 -26.49 11.33
C CYS A 116 -3.76 -25.66 10.97
N LEU A 117 -3.96 -24.44 10.47
CA LEU A 117 -2.89 -23.52 10.11
C LEU A 117 -2.07 -23.07 11.33
N ARG A 118 -2.74 -22.76 12.45
CA ARG A 118 -2.04 -22.41 13.70
C ARG A 118 -1.23 -23.56 14.24
N ALA A 119 -1.76 -24.78 14.21
CA ALA A 119 -1.05 -25.98 14.64
C ALA A 119 0.19 -26.23 13.77
N GLU A 120 0.07 -26.11 12.45
CA GLU A 120 1.21 -26.24 11.53
C GLU A 120 2.25 -25.14 11.77
N ALA A 121 1.81 -23.89 11.94
CA ALA A 121 2.72 -22.77 12.23
C ALA A 121 3.47 -22.98 13.54
N LEU A 122 2.80 -23.45 14.60
CA LEU A 122 3.45 -23.78 15.87
C LEU A 122 4.45 -24.94 15.71
N GLN A 123 4.13 -25.96 14.93
CA GLN A 123 5.01 -27.10 14.70
C GLN A 123 6.27 -26.70 13.92
N VAL A 124 6.13 -25.88 12.89
CA VAL A 124 7.22 -25.49 11.98
C VAL A 124 8.06 -24.37 12.57
N CYS A 125 7.43 -23.30 13.09
CA CYS A 125 8.13 -22.13 13.63
C CYS A 125 8.53 -22.29 15.08
N LYS A 126 7.92 -23.21 15.85
CA LYS A 126 8.26 -23.50 17.25
C LYS A 126 8.29 -22.24 18.14
N GLY A 127 7.37 -21.31 17.89
CA GLY A 127 7.27 -20.02 18.60
C GLY A 127 8.33 -18.99 18.20
N GLN A 128 9.20 -19.28 17.23
CA GLN A 128 10.15 -18.32 16.68
C GLN A 128 9.51 -17.48 15.57
N MET A 129 10.11 -16.32 15.28
CA MET A 129 9.70 -15.49 14.15
C MET A 129 9.86 -16.28 12.84
N PRO A 130 8.80 -16.41 12.02
CA PRO A 130 8.88 -17.16 10.77
C PRO A 130 9.93 -16.57 9.82
N ASN A 131 10.77 -17.43 9.24
CA ASN A 131 11.68 -17.07 8.15
C ASN A 131 11.24 -17.75 6.83
N VAL A 132 11.90 -17.40 5.73
CA VAL A 132 11.52 -17.91 4.39
C VAL A 132 11.53 -19.44 4.34
N ASP A 133 12.57 -20.08 4.88
CA ASP A 133 12.70 -21.54 4.86
C ASP A 133 11.63 -22.25 5.70
N MET A 134 11.18 -21.62 6.79
CA MET A 134 10.08 -22.12 7.61
C MET A 134 8.74 -21.97 6.89
N ILE A 135 8.48 -20.83 6.25
CA ILE A 135 7.25 -20.59 5.50
C ILE A 135 7.11 -21.62 4.38
N LEU A 136 8.19 -21.91 3.64
CA LEU A 136 8.20 -22.91 2.57
C LEU A 136 7.89 -24.34 3.05
N LYS A 137 8.03 -24.62 4.35
CA LYS A 137 7.69 -25.91 4.96
C LYS A 137 6.23 -26.00 5.40
N MET A 138 5.48 -24.89 5.41
CA MET A 138 4.05 -24.86 5.71
C MET A 138 3.25 -25.27 4.48
N LYS A 139 2.67 -26.47 4.51
CA LYS A 139 1.95 -27.05 3.38
C LYS A 139 0.59 -26.41 3.19
N GLN A 140 -0.11 -26.05 4.27
CA GLN A 140 -1.45 -25.47 4.19
C GLN A 140 -1.44 -23.99 3.77
N VAL A 141 -0.30 -23.30 3.93
CA VAL A 141 -0.12 -21.90 3.52
C VAL A 141 0.32 -21.79 2.06
N THR A 142 1.04 -22.80 1.54
CA THR A 142 1.76 -22.71 0.26
C THR A 142 1.15 -23.60 -0.84
N ARG A 143 0.19 -24.48 -0.53
CA ARG A 143 -0.51 -25.34 -1.51
C ARG A 143 -1.98 -25.02 -1.64
#